data_AF-A0A1F2QEF4-F1
#
_entry.id   AF-A0A1F2QEF4-F1
#
_cell.length_a   1.000
_cell.length_b   1.000
_cell.length_c   1.000
_cell.angle_alpha   90.00
_cell.angle_beta   90.00
_cell.angle_gamma   90.00
#
_symmetry.space_group_name_H-M   'P 1'
#
loop_
_entity.id
_entity.type
_entity.pdbx_description
1 polymer ?
#
loop_
_entity_poly.entity_id
_entity_poly.type
_entity_poly.pdbx_seq_one_letter_code
_entity_poly.pdbx_strand_id
1 'polypeptide(L)' 'MLTTYTLPDEAWVDGYYDVLGPRAKALLDHPDPGVRDFAAETVKEIETFERSEGSYGYVFFALQRA' A
#
# COMPACT_ATOMS: atom_id res chain seq x y z
N MET A 1 -7.82 28.39 5.86
CA MET A 1 -7.71 27.47 7.02
C MET A 1 -7.16 26.13 6.52
N LEU A 2 -6.22 25.51 7.25
CA LEU A 2 -5.67 24.18 6.95
C LEU A 2 -6.18 23.18 7.98
N THR A 3 -6.64 22.01 7.51
CA THR A 3 -7.01 20.86 8.33
C THR A 3 -6.36 19.61 7.77
N THR A 4 -5.99 18.66 8.62
CA THR A 4 -5.40 17.38 8.22
C THR A 4 -6.18 16.21 8.78
N TYR A 5 -6.14 15.08 8.07
CA TYR A 5 -6.71 13.80 8.52
C TYR A 5 -5.80 12.66 8.08
N THR A 6 -5.20 11.96 9.04
CA THR A 6 -4.42 10.74 8.77
C THR A 6 -5.38 9.62 8.42
N LEU A 7 -5.17 8.97 7.28
CA LEU A 7 -5.96 7.80 6.90
C LEU A 7 -5.64 6.66 7.87
N PRO A 8 -6.65 5.91 8.31
CA PRO A 8 -6.43 4.79 9.20
C PRO A 8 -5.88 3.59 8.41
N ASP A 9 -5.36 2.59 9.11
CA ASP A 9 -4.71 1.43 8.49
C ASP A 9 -5.66 0.63 7.58
N GLU A 10 -6.96 0.63 7.88
CA GLU A 10 -7.97 -0.01 7.05
C GLU A 10 -7.99 0.55 5.62
N ALA A 11 -7.60 1.81 5.42
CA ALA A 11 -7.50 2.40 4.08
C ALA A 11 -6.36 1.80 3.22
N TRP A 12 -5.37 1.16 3.85
CA TRP A 12 -4.31 0.42 3.17
C TRP A 12 -4.66 -1.06 3.01
N VAL A 13 -5.52 -1.60 3.87
CA VAL A 13 -5.86 -3.02 3.87
C VAL A 13 -7.10 -3.29 3.01
N ASP A 14 -8.23 -2.66 3.33
CA ASP A 14 -9.54 -2.99 2.76
C ASP A 14 -9.65 -2.57 1.30
N GLY A 15 -9.80 -3.54 0.41
CA GLY A 15 -9.86 -3.34 -1.03
C GLY A 15 -8.53 -2.94 -1.69
N TYR A 16 -7.43 -2.84 -0.93
CA TYR A 16 -6.10 -2.57 -1.46
C TYR A 16 -5.15 -3.73 -1.22
N TYR A 17 -4.48 -3.84 -0.07
CA TYR A 17 -3.52 -4.92 0.18
C TYR A 17 -4.17 -6.31 0.37
N ASP A 18 -5.41 -6.38 0.88
CA ASP A 18 -6.17 -7.63 0.96
C ASP A 18 -6.39 -8.29 -0.41
N VAL A 19 -6.54 -7.49 -1.46
CA VAL A 19 -6.72 -7.91 -2.85
C VAL A 19 -5.37 -8.03 -3.56
N LEU A 20 -4.48 -7.08 -3.36
CA LEU A 20 -3.19 -7.01 -4.06
C LEU A 20 -2.24 -8.11 -3.60
N GLY A 21 -2.18 -8.40 -2.29
CA GLY A 21 -1.28 -9.39 -1.71
C GLY A 21 -1.42 -10.79 -2.32
N PRO A 22 -2.63 -11.39 -2.36
CA PRO A 22 -2.84 -12.69 -3.01
C PRO A 22 -2.48 -12.69 -4.50
N ARG A 23 -2.76 -11.59 -5.21
CA ARG A 23 -2.45 -11.47 -6.65
C ARG A 23 -0.95 -11.40 -6.91
N ALA A 24 -0.23 -10.61 -6.12
CA ALA A 24 1.23 -10.54 -6.20
C ALA A 24 1.86 -11.91 -5.90
N LYS A 25 1.42 -12.59 -4.83
CA LYS A 25 1.90 -13.95 -4.49
C LYS A 25 1.68 -14.95 -5.63
N ALA A 26 0.54 -14.90 -6.31
CA ALA A 26 0.25 -15.78 -7.44
C ALA A 26 1.15 -15.55 -8.68
N LEU A 27 1.78 -14.38 -8.79
CA LEU A 27 2.63 -13.99 -9.92
C LEU A 27 4.13 -14.22 -9.67
N LEU A 28 4.52 -14.73 -8.50
CA LEU A 28 5.93 -14.96 -8.15
C LEU A 28 6.59 -16.03 -9.03
N ASP A 29 5.83 -16.92 -9.65
CA ASP A 29 6.37 -17.94 -10.57
C ASP A 29 6.05 -17.63 -12.05
N HIS A 30 5.69 -16.38 -12.35
CA HIS A 30 5.35 -15.98 -13.71
C HIS A 30 6.57 -16.15 -14.65
N PRO A 31 6.38 -16.63 -15.91
CA PRO A 31 7.49 -16.87 -16.84
C PRO A 31 8.21 -15.59 -17.26
N ASP A 32 7.49 -14.47 -17.33
CA ASP A 32 8.08 -13.15 -17.56
C ASP A 32 8.83 -12.66 -16.31
N PRO A 33 10.16 -12.40 -16.39
CA PRO A 33 10.94 -11.92 -15.25
C PRO A 33 10.47 -10.58 -14.70
N GLY A 34 10.06 -9.63 -15.55
CA GLY A 34 9.62 -8.31 -15.10
C GLY A 34 8.32 -8.40 -14.30
N VAL A 35 7.42 -9.31 -14.66
CA VAL A 35 6.20 -9.57 -13.88
C VAL A 35 6.54 -10.17 -12.51
N ARG A 36 7.44 -11.15 -12.46
CA ARG A 36 7.89 -11.76 -11.20
C ARG A 36 8.60 -10.76 -10.29
N ASP A 37 9.49 -9.94 -10.84
CA ASP A 37 10.24 -8.94 -10.08
C ASP A 37 9.31 -7.88 -9.50
N PHE A 38 8.33 -7.42 -10.29
CA PHE A 38 7.30 -6.50 -9.82
C PHE A 38 6.42 -7.12 -8.71
N ALA A 39 6.04 -8.39 -8.88
CA ALA A 39 5.29 -9.13 -7.86
C ALA A 39 6.08 -9.27 -6.54
N ALA A 40 7.38 -9.56 -6.62
CA ALA A 40 8.25 -9.67 -5.45
C ALA A 40 8.38 -8.34 -4.70
N GLU A 41 8.60 -7.22 -5.39
CA GLU A 41 8.66 -5.92 -4.73
C GLU A 41 7.29 -5.50 -4.15
N THR A 42 6.18 -5.88 -4.80
CA THR A 42 4.84 -5.64 -4.25
C THR A 42 4.63 -6.40 -2.93
N VAL A 43 5.04 -7.66 -2.85
CA VAL A 43 4.96 -8.45 -1.60
C VAL A 43 5.81 -7.80 -0.50
N LYS A 44 7.03 -7.37 -0.84
CA LYS A 44 7.95 -6.71 0.09
C LYS A 44 7.42 -5.37 0.58
N GLU A 45 6.73 -4.59 -0.25
CA GLU A 45 6.04 -3.37 0.16
C GLU A 45 4.98 -3.66 1.25
N ILE A 46 4.13 -4.67 1.02
CA ILE A 46 3.09 -5.09 1.97
C ILE A 46 3.72 -5.52 3.31
N GLU A 47 4.77 -6.34 3.26
CA GLU A 47 5.51 -6.74 4.47
C GLU A 47 6.16 -5.55 5.18
N THR A 48 6.61 -4.55 4.43
CA THR A 48 7.18 -3.31 4.99
C THR A 48 6.10 -2.51 5.71
N PHE A 49 4.90 -2.38 5.12
CA PHE A 49 3.77 -1.73 5.77
C PHE A 49 3.42 -2.41 7.10
N GLU A 50 3.27 -3.73 7.10
CA GLU A 50 2.95 -4.53 8.31
C GLU A 50 3.98 -4.36 9.43
N ARG A 51 5.27 -4.22 9.07
CA ARG A 51 6.38 -4.06 10.04
C ARG A 51 6.65 -2.62 10.44
N SER A 52 6.00 -1.66 9.80
CA SER A 52 6.27 -0.24 10.02
C SER A 52 5.63 0.32 11.27
N GLU A 53 4.71 -0.42 11.92
CA GLU A 53 4.03 -0.02 13.16
C GLU A 53 3.44 1.41 13.11
N GLY A 54 2.86 1.79 11.96
CA GLY A 54 2.26 3.12 11.76
C GLY A 54 3.28 4.25 11.64
N SER A 55 4.56 3.95 11.38
CA SER A 55 5.61 4.96 11.18
C SER A 55 5.48 5.76 9.89
N TYR A 56 4.64 5.32 8.95
CA TYR A 56 4.25 6.08 7.76
C TYR A 56 2.79 5.81 7.38
N GLY A 57 2.21 6.69 6.56
CA GLY A 57 0.84 6.55 6.10
C GLY A 57 0.40 7.72 5.21
N TYR A 58 -0.82 7.63 4.67
CA TYR A 58 -1.43 8.71 3.91
C TYR A 58 -2.08 9.75 4.84
N VAL A 59 -2.00 11.01 4.44
CA VAL A 59 -2.66 12.13 5.14
C VAL A 59 -3.41 12.97 4.13
N PHE A 60 -4.70 13.18 4.35
CA PHE A 60 -5.47 14.19 3.64
C PHE A 60 -5.16 15.59 4.20
N PHE A 61 -4.94 16.54 3.29
CA PHE A 61 -4.81 17.96 3.59
C PHE A 61 -6.00 18.70 2.98
N ALA A 62 -6.78 19.38 3.80
CA ALA A 62 -7.92 20.20 3.38
C ALA A 62 -7.59 21.68 3.57
N LEU A 63 -7.67 22.46 2.48
CA LEU A 63 -7.39 23.90 2.49
C LEU A 63 -8.61 24.68 2.02
N GLN A 64 -8.96 25.72 2.77
CA GLN A 64 -9.97 26.69 2.35
C GLN A 64 -9.32 27.79 1.51
N ARG A 65 -9.86 28.04 0.31
CA ARG A 65 -9.50 29.18 -0.54
C ARG A 65 -9.84 30.50 0.17
N ALA A 66 -8.89 31.45 0.14
CA ALA A 66 -9.07 32.80 0.67
C ALA A 66 -10.07 33.63 -0.15
#